data_AF-A0A4S9CTY5-F1
#
_entry.id   AF-A0A4S9CTY5-F1
#
_cell.length_a   1.000
_cell.length_b   1.000
_cell.length_c   1.000
_cell.angle_alpha   90.00
_cell.angle_beta   90.00
_cell.angle_gamma   90.00
#
_symmetry.space_group_name_H-M   'P 1'
#
loop_
_entity.id
_entity.type
_entity.pdbx_description
1 polymer ?
#
loop_
_entity_poly.entity_id
_entity_poly.type
_entity_poly.pdbx_seq_one_letter_code
_entity_poly.pdbx_strand_id
1 'polypeptide(L)'
;MTTTTELENTLPLKASTPAHPQIGPKKGIECLVYSLVKLTLDGTNGLLAALHQDDIGPRACRLVKDFQPRSLREAYDHHSRVRDEDETIHPYFFIAVEKASSDSVLVVYLKAPGADGHHVVGVSRCAIGEADLVGANLDVGNIDWIEYKEAEEEKFGSESPYTNPRYFSKDPRVPREDDSTTSENCVYAWFSLVSRPLRFKSILEPGWTNLPEDRRRFGYPGNVHRYDDPWSEIRSLFPRMCQVNKAIHRGIILVAENEDVDVEKGMSIYRVLWDAEEELSKLPNNSGQSRQQEVRSIMPELEFMEWTRASVALERLDQIVSEEFKTSDIVFEI
;
A
#
# COMPACT_ATOMS: atom_id res chain seq x y z
N MET A 1 -0.43 26.75 -1.30
CA MET A 1 -1.07 25.79 -0.38
C MET A 1 0.05 25.11 0.37
N THR A 2 -0.11 24.80 1.65
CA THR A 2 0.89 24.01 2.40
C THR A 2 0.95 22.62 1.80
N THR A 3 2.14 22.11 1.49
CA THR A 3 2.27 20.75 0.94
C THR A 3 2.06 19.72 2.05
N THR A 4 1.68 18.48 1.69
CA THR A 4 1.57 17.42 2.69
C THR A 4 2.91 17.08 3.33
N THR A 5 4.02 17.25 2.61
CA THR A 5 5.37 17.14 3.16
C THR A 5 5.65 18.22 4.20
N GLU A 6 5.25 19.48 3.97
CA GLU A 6 5.37 20.54 4.97
C GLU A 6 4.58 20.23 6.24
N LEU A 7 3.35 19.71 6.11
CA LEU A 7 2.52 19.29 7.25
C LEU A 7 3.12 18.09 7.99
N GLU A 8 3.62 17.11 7.26
CA GLU A 8 4.31 15.93 7.80
C GLU A 8 5.54 16.32 8.63
N ASN A 9 6.27 17.35 8.20
CA ASN A 9 7.44 17.85 8.92
C ASN A 9 7.10 18.59 10.23
N THR A 10 5.83 18.92 10.48
CA THR A 10 5.38 19.44 11.78
C THR A 10 5.21 18.33 12.84
N LEU A 11 5.14 17.08 12.40
CA LEU A 11 4.96 15.91 13.25
C LEU A 11 6.31 15.30 13.63
N PRO A 12 6.42 14.61 14.79
CA PRO A 12 7.63 13.88 15.11
C PRO A 12 7.94 12.83 14.05
N LEU A 13 9.22 12.50 13.85
CA LEU A 13 9.62 11.48 12.90
C LEU A 13 9.07 10.10 13.29
N LYS A 14 9.15 9.74 14.58
CA LYS A 14 8.68 8.47 15.14
C LYS A 14 7.56 8.75 16.14
N ALA A 15 6.47 7.98 16.06
CA ALA A 15 5.41 8.02 17.05
C ALA A 15 5.82 7.29 18.33
N SER A 16 5.22 7.65 19.47
CA SER A 16 5.31 6.81 20.66
C SER A 16 4.60 5.48 20.43
N THR A 17 5.10 4.41 21.04
CA THR A 17 4.41 3.12 21.08
C THR A 17 3.10 3.29 21.87
N PRO A 18 1.94 2.93 21.29
CA PRO A 18 0.66 3.05 21.98
C PRO A 18 0.58 2.08 23.15
N ALA A 19 -0.18 2.44 24.18
CA ALA A 19 -0.42 1.58 25.36
C ALA A 19 -1.17 0.29 24.98
N HIS A 20 -2.05 0.39 23.98
CA HIS A 20 -2.88 -0.71 23.50
C HIS A 20 -2.62 -0.98 22.01
N PRO A 21 -1.47 -1.60 21.65
CA PRO A 21 -1.20 -1.95 20.27
C PRO A 21 -2.19 -3.01 19.81
N GLN A 22 -2.95 -2.70 18.75
CA GLN A 22 -3.84 -3.66 18.11
C GLN A 22 -3.23 -4.18 16.81
N ILE A 23 -3.60 -5.40 16.45
CA ILE A 23 -3.21 -6.03 15.18
C ILE A 23 -4.48 -6.27 14.38
N GLY A 24 -4.66 -5.52 13.28
CA GLY A 24 -5.73 -5.69 12.29
C GLY A 24 -7.07 -5.03 12.66
N PRO A 25 -7.98 -4.89 11.68
CA PRO A 25 -9.27 -4.25 11.86
C PRO A 25 -10.13 -5.09 12.83
N LYS A 26 -10.45 -4.49 13.98
CA LYS A 26 -11.29 -5.09 15.01
C LYS A 26 -12.63 -4.35 15.05
N LYS A 27 -13.72 -5.10 15.16
CA LYS A 27 -15.07 -4.51 15.27
C LYS A 27 -15.12 -3.61 16.52
N GLY A 28 -15.64 -2.40 16.34
CA GLY A 28 -15.76 -1.41 17.42
C GLY A 28 -14.54 -0.51 17.61
N ILE A 29 -13.53 -0.61 16.73
CA ILE A 29 -12.44 0.37 16.67
C ILE A 29 -12.85 1.55 15.81
N GLU A 30 -12.66 2.75 16.35
CA GLU A 30 -13.04 4.01 15.73
C GLU A 30 -11.80 4.75 15.19
N CYS A 31 -11.93 5.31 14.00
CA CYS A 31 -10.95 6.22 13.41
C CYS A 31 -11.36 7.65 13.79
N LEU A 32 -10.52 8.34 14.56
CA LEU A 32 -10.82 9.73 14.93
C LEU A 32 -10.64 10.67 13.74
N VAL A 33 -11.60 11.57 13.57
CA VAL A 33 -11.59 12.64 12.58
C VAL A 33 -11.44 13.97 13.31
N TYR A 34 -10.35 14.68 13.02
CA TYR A 34 -10.04 15.98 13.58
C TYR A 34 -10.32 17.07 12.56
N SER A 35 -11.06 18.11 12.94
CA SER A 35 -11.20 19.28 12.07
C SER A 35 -10.22 20.36 12.45
N LEU A 36 -9.28 20.69 11.55
CA LEU A 36 -8.33 21.79 11.71
C LEU A 36 -8.98 23.15 11.39
N VAL A 37 -10.21 23.12 10.88
CA VAL A 37 -11.03 24.27 10.52
C VAL A 37 -12.34 24.23 11.29
N LYS A 38 -13.03 25.37 11.34
CA LYS A 38 -14.37 25.40 11.93
C LYS A 38 -15.37 24.85 10.92
N LEU A 39 -16.04 23.75 11.26
CA LEU A 39 -17.16 23.21 10.50
C LEU A 39 -18.48 23.77 11.06
N THR A 40 -19.46 23.96 10.19
CA THR A 40 -20.85 24.15 10.59
C THR A 40 -21.45 22.82 11.02
N LEU A 41 -22.63 22.83 11.65
CA LEU A 41 -23.35 21.60 11.99
C LEU A 41 -23.69 20.79 10.74
N ASP A 42 -24.17 21.46 9.68
CA ASP A 42 -24.45 20.82 8.40
C ASP A 42 -23.17 20.29 7.74
N GLY A 43 -22.07 21.04 7.82
CA GLY A 43 -20.77 20.61 7.31
C GLY A 43 -20.22 19.39 8.07
N THR A 44 -20.47 19.30 9.38
CA THR A 44 -20.12 18.14 10.20
C THR A 44 -20.88 16.89 9.75
N ASN A 45 -22.20 17.00 9.58
CA ASN A 45 -23.04 15.88 9.17
C ASN A 45 -22.73 15.45 7.73
N GLY A 46 -22.53 16.42 6.82
CA GLY A 46 -22.14 16.15 5.45
C GLY A 46 -20.78 15.46 5.34
N LEU A 47 -19.80 15.87 6.15
CA LEU A 47 -18.48 15.23 6.20
C LEU A 47 -18.57 13.77 6.65
N LEU A 48 -19.29 13.47 7.74
CA LEU A 48 -19.42 12.09 8.20
C LEU A 48 -20.15 11.23 7.16
N ALA A 49 -21.21 11.75 6.55
CA ALA A 49 -21.91 11.05 5.47
C ALA A 49 -20.99 10.75 4.28
N ALA A 50 -20.12 11.71 3.91
CA ALA A 50 -19.17 11.54 2.82
C ALA A 50 -18.05 10.54 3.17
N LEU A 51 -17.56 10.52 4.41
CA LEU A 51 -16.59 9.53 4.89
C LEU A 51 -17.17 8.12 4.91
N HIS A 52 -18.47 7.98 5.16
CA HIS A 52 -19.18 6.69 5.22
C HIS A 52 -19.93 6.36 3.92
N GLN A 53 -19.62 7.06 2.82
CA GLN A 53 -20.33 6.91 1.55
C GLN A 53 -20.05 5.55 0.89
N ASP A 54 -18.85 5.01 1.07
CA ASP A 54 -18.48 3.70 0.53
C ASP A 54 -19.13 2.57 1.36
N ASP A 55 -19.88 1.70 0.69
CA ASP A 55 -20.56 0.56 1.31
C ASP A 55 -19.60 -0.51 1.85
N ILE A 56 -18.35 -0.48 1.41
CA ILE A 56 -17.29 -1.40 1.85
C ILE A 56 -16.53 -0.82 3.07
N GLY A 57 -16.67 0.49 3.32
CA GLY A 57 -16.05 1.17 4.47
C GLY A 57 -16.46 0.59 5.82
N PRO A 58 -15.56 0.53 6.82
CA PRO A 58 -15.89 0.00 8.15
C PRO A 58 -16.94 0.84 8.89
N ARG A 59 -17.27 2.05 8.39
CA ARG A 59 -18.10 3.05 9.04
C ARG A 59 -17.60 3.38 10.44
N ALA A 60 -16.27 3.47 10.56
CA ALA A 60 -15.55 3.61 11.82
C ALA A 60 -15.16 5.05 12.15
N CYS A 61 -15.30 5.98 11.20
CA CYS A 61 -14.98 7.39 11.44
C CYS A 61 -15.87 8.05 12.51
N ARG A 62 -15.24 8.65 13.53
CA ARG A 62 -15.89 9.50 14.54
C ARG A 62 -15.27 10.89 14.58
N LEU A 63 -16.09 11.92 14.36
CA LEU A 63 -15.65 13.31 14.50
C LEU A 63 -15.42 13.68 15.98
N VAL A 64 -14.27 14.28 16.26
CA VAL A 64 -13.93 14.82 17.57
C VAL A 64 -14.65 16.16 17.75
N LYS A 65 -15.64 16.22 18.65
CA LYS A 65 -16.52 17.40 18.82
C LYS A 65 -16.02 18.41 19.86
N ASP A 66 -15.38 17.92 20.92
CA ASP A 66 -14.99 18.74 22.08
C ASP A 66 -13.55 19.28 21.99
N PHE A 67 -12.88 19.05 20.86
CA PHE A 67 -11.51 19.49 20.63
C PHE A 67 -11.36 19.97 19.19
N GLN A 68 -11.01 21.25 19.04
CA GLN A 68 -10.80 21.90 17.76
C GLN A 68 -9.31 22.27 17.62
N PRO A 69 -8.48 21.34 17.12
CA PRO A 69 -7.05 21.61 16.92
C PRO A 69 -6.84 22.73 15.91
N ARG A 70 -5.83 23.56 16.14
CA ARG A 70 -5.41 24.63 15.21
C ARG A 70 -4.34 24.16 14.23
N SER A 71 -3.75 22.99 14.47
CA SER A 71 -2.69 22.42 13.65
C SER A 71 -2.77 20.90 13.61
N LEU A 72 -2.12 20.31 12.61
CA LEU A 72 -1.97 18.85 12.54
C LEU A 72 -1.18 18.30 13.73
N ARG A 73 -0.24 19.09 14.26
CA ARG A 73 0.52 18.74 15.46
C ARG A 73 -0.37 18.63 16.70
N GLU A 74 -1.26 19.58 16.92
CA GLU A 74 -2.23 19.52 18.02
C GLU A 74 -3.17 18.31 17.90
N ALA A 75 -3.61 17.98 16.68
CA ALA A 75 -4.39 16.77 16.42
C ALA A 75 -3.61 15.48 16.75
N TYR A 76 -2.33 15.42 16.35
CA TYR A 76 -1.42 14.31 16.66
C TYR A 76 -1.22 14.14 18.18
N ASP A 77 -0.92 15.22 18.90
CA ASP A 77 -0.64 15.15 20.34
C ASP A 77 -1.91 14.72 21.10
N HIS A 78 -3.08 15.23 20.68
CA HIS A 78 -4.36 14.81 21.23
C HIS A 78 -4.66 13.34 20.93
N HIS A 79 -4.54 12.91 19.67
CA HIS A 79 -4.76 11.51 19.29
C HIS A 79 -3.86 10.57 20.06
N SER A 80 -2.57 10.91 20.19
CA SER A 80 -1.59 10.10 20.92
C SER A 80 -1.98 9.87 22.38
N ARG A 81 -2.57 10.88 23.03
CA ARG A 81 -3.08 10.76 24.40
C ARG A 81 -4.35 9.93 24.47
N VAL A 82 -5.37 10.26 23.67
CA VAL A 82 -6.69 9.61 23.81
C VAL A 82 -6.66 8.15 23.39
N ARG A 83 -5.86 7.77 22.37
CA ARG A 83 -5.69 6.34 22.00
C ARG A 83 -5.06 5.49 23.12
N ASP A 84 -4.31 6.11 24.03
CA ASP A 84 -3.69 5.43 25.16
C ASP A 84 -4.66 5.36 26.36
N GLU A 85 -5.66 6.23 26.41
CA GLU A 85 -6.71 6.27 27.44
C GLU A 85 -7.93 5.40 27.06
N ASP A 86 -8.18 5.18 25.77
CA ASP A 86 -9.37 4.50 25.24
C ASP A 86 -8.99 3.49 24.14
N GLU A 87 -9.11 2.21 24.47
CA GLU A 87 -8.79 1.07 23.59
C GLU A 87 -9.73 0.93 22.38
N THR A 88 -10.82 1.70 22.31
CA THR A 88 -11.71 1.73 21.15
C THR A 88 -11.20 2.66 20.04
N ILE A 89 -10.16 3.45 20.28
CA ILE A 89 -9.59 4.35 19.27
C ILE A 89 -8.48 3.64 18.50
N HIS A 90 -8.48 3.83 17.19
CA HIS A 90 -7.45 3.27 16.32
C HIS A 90 -6.05 3.75 16.75
N PRO A 91 -5.11 2.85 17.11
CA PRO A 91 -3.87 3.25 17.75
C PRO A 91 -2.86 3.87 16.78
N TYR A 92 -2.94 3.56 15.49
CA TYR A 92 -1.95 4.00 14.50
C TYR A 92 -2.49 4.94 13.42
N PHE A 93 -3.76 5.34 13.45
CA PHE A 93 -4.39 6.02 12.32
C PHE A 93 -5.42 7.05 12.76
N PHE A 94 -5.42 8.21 12.12
CA PHE A 94 -6.48 9.20 12.23
C PHE A 94 -6.61 10.06 10.97
N ILE A 95 -7.72 10.77 10.87
CA ILE A 95 -8.05 11.63 9.74
C ILE A 95 -8.05 13.08 10.20
N ALA A 96 -7.54 14.00 9.37
CA ALA A 96 -7.58 15.43 9.62
C ALA A 96 -8.21 16.19 8.44
N VAL A 97 -9.15 17.09 8.76
CA VAL A 97 -9.85 17.95 7.80
C VAL A 97 -9.17 19.30 7.80
N GLU A 98 -8.38 19.57 6.77
CA GLU A 98 -7.64 20.81 6.61
C GLU A 98 -8.53 21.96 6.07
N LYS A 99 -9.57 21.65 5.29
CA LYS A 99 -10.43 22.64 4.62
C LYS A 99 -11.88 22.17 4.59
N ALA A 100 -12.81 23.09 4.87
CA ALA A 100 -14.23 22.75 5.07
C ALA A 100 -14.97 22.36 3.78
N SER A 101 -14.51 22.82 2.62
CA SER A 101 -15.13 22.59 1.30
C SER A 101 -14.17 21.88 0.34
N SER A 102 -13.42 20.92 0.86
CA SER A 102 -12.45 20.13 0.10
C SER A 102 -13.01 18.74 -0.16
N ASP A 103 -12.82 18.21 -1.36
CA ASP A 103 -13.14 16.81 -1.69
C ASP A 103 -12.07 15.83 -1.16
N SER A 104 -11.07 16.36 -0.46
CA SER A 104 -9.95 15.63 0.12
C SER A 104 -9.78 15.88 1.61
N VAL A 105 -9.22 14.88 2.30
CA VAL A 105 -8.78 14.95 3.69
C VAL A 105 -7.34 14.48 3.81
N LEU A 106 -6.72 14.82 4.94
CA LEU A 106 -5.44 14.26 5.33
C LEU A 106 -5.66 12.98 6.10
N VAL A 107 -4.87 11.97 5.81
CA VAL A 107 -4.76 10.74 6.60
C VAL A 107 -3.39 10.69 7.24
N VAL A 108 -3.32 10.35 8.52
CA VAL A 108 -2.08 10.27 9.28
C VAL A 108 -1.90 8.85 9.76
N TYR A 109 -0.78 8.24 9.36
CA TYR A 109 -0.42 6.88 9.75
C TYR A 109 0.84 6.90 10.60
N LEU A 110 0.75 6.39 11.82
CA LEU A 110 1.79 6.47 12.85
C LEU A 110 2.78 5.30 12.76
N LYS A 111 2.61 4.44 11.76
CA LYS A 111 3.38 3.21 11.56
C LYS A 111 3.80 3.03 10.09
N ALA A 112 4.01 4.13 9.37
CA ALA A 112 4.51 4.09 7.99
C ALA A 112 5.92 3.47 7.95
N PRO A 113 6.31 2.77 6.87
CA PRO A 113 7.67 2.26 6.70
C PRO A 113 8.64 3.44 6.54
N GLY A 114 9.74 3.45 7.29
CA GLY A 114 10.77 4.48 7.22
C GLY A 114 12.05 4.00 6.53
N ALA A 115 12.86 4.97 6.09
CA ALA A 115 14.12 4.72 5.37
C ALA A 115 15.16 3.90 6.17
N ASP A 116 15.08 3.92 7.49
CA ASP A 116 15.98 3.19 8.41
C ASP A 116 15.43 1.81 8.82
N GLY A 117 14.36 1.33 8.17
CA GLY A 117 13.67 0.11 8.53
C GLY A 117 12.80 0.23 9.79
N HIS A 118 12.78 1.40 10.45
CA HIS A 118 11.89 1.68 11.56
C HIS A 118 10.61 2.36 11.10
N HIS A 119 9.56 2.26 11.92
CA HIS A 119 8.31 2.95 11.65
C HIS A 119 8.41 4.46 11.89
N VAL A 120 7.78 5.22 10.99
CA VAL A 120 7.71 6.68 11.01
C VAL A 120 6.26 7.16 10.97
N VAL A 121 6.04 8.43 11.31
CA VAL A 121 4.76 9.10 11.09
C VAL A 121 4.68 9.54 9.65
N GLY A 122 3.66 9.09 8.92
CA GLY A 122 3.38 9.52 7.55
C GLY A 122 2.10 10.35 7.47
N VAL A 123 2.08 11.32 6.55
CA VAL A 123 0.89 12.09 6.18
C VAL A 123 0.64 11.94 4.69
N SER A 124 -0.60 11.63 4.31
CA SER A 124 -1.04 11.61 2.92
C SER A 124 -2.37 12.31 2.75
N ARG A 125 -2.70 12.70 1.52
CA ARG A 125 -4.00 13.25 1.14
C ARG A 125 -4.73 12.26 0.26
N CYS A 126 -5.99 11.98 0.60
CA CYS A 126 -6.87 11.11 -0.17
C CYS A 126 -8.25 11.76 -0.35
N ALA A 127 -9.04 11.20 -1.27
CA ALA A 127 -10.43 11.59 -1.43
C ALA A 127 -11.24 11.25 -0.18
N ILE A 128 -12.23 12.07 0.18
CA ILE A 128 -13.03 11.86 1.41
C ILE A 128 -13.67 10.47 1.44
N GLY A 129 -14.25 10.00 0.34
CA GLY A 129 -14.92 8.69 0.28
C GLY A 129 -13.98 7.50 0.48
N GLU A 130 -12.67 7.67 0.29
CA GLU A 130 -11.68 6.58 0.45
C GLU A 130 -11.11 6.52 1.87
N ALA A 131 -11.24 7.60 2.66
CA ALA A 131 -10.48 7.79 3.89
C ALA A 131 -10.82 6.79 5.01
N ASP A 132 -12.08 6.34 5.10
CA ASP A 132 -12.55 5.36 6.10
C ASP A 132 -11.93 3.96 5.89
N LEU A 133 -11.44 3.66 4.67
CA LEU A 133 -10.80 2.38 4.33
C LEU A 133 -9.28 2.36 4.53
N VAL A 134 -8.62 3.53 4.56
CA VAL A 134 -7.15 3.61 4.56
C VAL A 134 -6.54 2.90 5.77
N GLY A 135 -7.03 3.21 6.98
CA GLY A 135 -6.52 2.57 8.20
C GLY A 135 -6.67 1.05 8.18
N ALA A 136 -7.84 0.55 7.79
CA ALA A 136 -8.11 -0.89 7.72
C ALA A 136 -7.22 -1.61 6.70
N ASN A 137 -6.97 -1.01 5.53
CA ASN A 137 -6.09 -1.57 4.52
C ASN A 137 -4.64 -1.64 4.98
N LEU A 138 -4.14 -0.60 5.65
CA LEU A 138 -2.79 -0.58 6.22
C LEU A 138 -2.64 -1.64 7.32
N ASP A 139 -3.66 -1.80 8.16
CA ASP A 139 -3.69 -2.73 9.29
C ASP A 139 -3.60 -4.21 8.88
N VAL A 140 -4.23 -4.59 7.76
CA VAL A 140 -4.11 -5.95 7.20
C VAL A 140 -2.98 -6.10 6.18
N GLY A 141 -2.28 -5.01 5.85
CA GLY A 141 -1.27 -4.98 4.79
C GLY A 141 -1.84 -5.28 3.41
N ASN A 142 -3.08 -4.82 3.15
CA ASN A 142 -3.79 -4.95 1.88
C ASN A 142 -3.32 -3.92 0.85
N ILE A 143 -2.85 -2.75 1.31
CA ILE A 143 -2.25 -1.68 0.50
C ILE A 143 -1.04 -1.15 1.28
N ASP A 144 0.07 -0.89 0.58
CA ASP A 144 1.24 -0.29 1.21
C ASP A 144 1.10 1.23 1.41
N TRP A 145 1.75 1.78 2.43
CA TRP A 145 1.73 3.23 2.66
C TRP A 145 2.27 4.03 1.46
N ILE A 146 3.28 3.49 0.77
CA ILE A 146 3.87 4.15 -0.40
C ILE A 146 2.85 4.22 -1.54
N GLU A 147 2.01 3.21 -1.74
CA GLU A 147 0.94 3.24 -2.74
C GLU A 147 -0.07 4.36 -2.47
N TYR A 148 -0.38 4.68 -1.20
CA TYR A 148 -1.21 5.83 -0.87
C TYR A 148 -0.53 7.16 -1.21
N LYS A 149 0.78 7.27 -0.96
CA LYS A 149 1.56 8.47 -1.35
C LYS A 149 1.66 8.63 -2.86
N GLU A 150 1.71 7.53 -3.60
CA GLU A 150 1.67 7.54 -5.06
C GLU A 150 0.30 7.98 -5.59
N ALA A 151 -0.79 7.45 -5.02
CA ALA A 151 -2.14 7.88 -5.36
C ALA A 151 -2.36 9.37 -5.05
N GLU A 152 -1.72 9.88 -3.99
CA GLU A 152 -1.73 11.30 -3.67
C GLU A 152 -0.99 12.14 -4.71
N GLU A 153 0.21 11.73 -5.12
CA GLU A 153 0.98 12.40 -6.17
C GLU A 153 0.16 12.46 -7.47
N GLU A 154 -0.49 11.37 -7.84
CA GLU A 154 -1.31 11.27 -9.05
C GLU A 154 -2.55 12.16 -8.99
N LYS A 155 -3.35 12.04 -7.92
CA LYS A 155 -4.66 12.72 -7.83
C LYS A 155 -4.56 14.18 -7.38
N PHE A 156 -3.55 14.53 -6.58
CA PHE A 156 -3.44 15.83 -5.93
C PHE A 156 -2.14 16.58 -6.24
N GLY A 157 -1.21 15.99 -7.00
CA GLY A 157 0.03 16.67 -7.41
C GLY A 157 1.02 16.91 -6.28
N SER A 158 1.08 16.02 -5.28
CA SER A 158 2.09 16.10 -4.21
C SER A 158 3.50 15.77 -4.70
N GLU A 159 4.50 15.96 -3.84
CA GLU A 159 5.86 15.50 -4.13
C GLU A 159 5.94 13.97 -4.20
N SER A 160 6.86 13.45 -5.02
CA SER A 160 7.10 12.00 -5.16
C SER A 160 7.56 11.36 -3.84
N PRO A 161 6.93 10.27 -3.37
CA PRO A 161 7.32 9.60 -2.14
C PRO A 161 8.75 9.05 -2.19
N TYR A 162 9.22 8.66 -3.38
CA TYR A 162 10.53 8.06 -3.60
C TYR A 162 11.70 9.02 -3.40
N THR A 163 11.43 10.32 -3.44
CA THR A 163 12.42 11.36 -3.17
C THR A 163 12.36 11.85 -1.72
N ASN A 164 11.40 11.38 -0.93
CA ASN A 164 11.25 11.79 0.46
C ASN A 164 12.20 10.97 1.36
N PRO A 165 13.19 11.62 2.01
CA PRO A 165 14.18 10.95 2.84
C PRO A 165 13.60 10.28 4.09
N ARG A 166 12.34 10.60 4.45
CA ARG A 166 11.61 9.91 5.50
C ARG A 166 11.35 8.44 5.15
N TYR A 167 11.03 8.17 3.88
CA TYR A 167 10.61 6.85 3.41
C TYR A 167 11.74 6.09 2.75
N PHE A 168 12.64 6.78 2.03
CA PHE A 168 13.73 6.15 1.30
C PHE A 168 15.06 6.86 1.52
N SER A 169 16.12 6.10 1.84
CA SER A 169 17.48 6.63 1.98
C SER A 169 18.14 6.95 0.62
N LYS A 170 17.66 6.30 -0.45
CA LYS A 170 18.00 6.53 -1.86
C LYS A 170 16.74 6.27 -2.68
N ASP A 171 16.56 6.99 -3.79
CA ASP A 171 15.42 6.75 -4.69
C ASP A 171 15.48 5.29 -5.21
N PRO A 172 14.52 4.43 -4.83
CA PRO A 172 14.57 3.01 -5.20
C PRO A 172 14.37 2.80 -6.71
N ARG A 173 13.89 3.81 -7.45
CA ARG A 173 13.72 3.76 -8.90
C ARG A 173 15.04 3.98 -9.66
N VAL A 174 16.12 4.32 -8.96
CA VAL A 174 17.45 4.48 -9.54
C VAL A 174 18.21 3.16 -9.44
N PRO A 175 18.74 2.61 -10.55
CA PRO A 175 19.58 1.41 -10.54
C PRO A 175 20.73 1.50 -9.52
N ARG A 176 20.99 0.43 -8.77
CA ARG A 176 22.22 0.32 -7.97
C ARG A 176 23.34 -0.22 -8.85
N GLU A 177 24.59 0.16 -8.53
CA GLU A 177 25.77 -0.25 -9.30
C GLU A 177 26.11 -1.75 -9.13
N ASP A 178 25.49 -2.43 -8.17
CA ASP A 178 25.75 -3.81 -7.73
C ASP A 178 24.57 -4.78 -7.95
N ASP A 179 23.66 -4.48 -8.88
CA ASP A 179 22.48 -5.29 -9.19
C ASP A 179 22.81 -6.56 -10.01
N SER A 180 23.67 -7.45 -9.48
CA SER A 180 23.79 -8.81 -10.01
C SER A 180 22.54 -9.62 -9.64
N THR A 181 21.64 -9.77 -10.61
CA THR A 181 20.49 -10.68 -10.57
C THR A 181 20.97 -12.14 -10.49
N THR A 182 21.29 -12.60 -9.29
CA THR A 182 21.49 -14.03 -9.00
C THR A 182 20.31 -14.55 -8.19
N SER A 183 19.76 -15.64 -8.71
CA SER A 183 18.40 -16.15 -8.60
C SER A 183 18.00 -16.78 -7.25
N GLU A 184 18.62 -16.42 -6.12
CA GLU A 184 18.41 -17.17 -4.88
C GLU A 184 17.29 -16.62 -3.98
N ASN A 185 16.94 -15.32 -4.09
CA ASN A 185 15.91 -14.68 -3.24
C ASN A 185 14.97 -13.71 -4.02
N CYS A 186 14.33 -14.19 -5.09
CA CYS A 186 13.29 -13.41 -5.75
C CYS A 186 12.04 -13.25 -4.88
N VAL A 187 11.46 -12.05 -4.90
CA VAL A 187 10.20 -11.71 -4.23
C VAL A 187 9.07 -11.80 -5.25
N TYR A 188 8.01 -12.54 -4.96
CA TYR A 188 6.83 -12.60 -5.83
C TYR A 188 5.83 -11.49 -5.47
N ALA A 189 5.40 -10.75 -6.50
CA ALA A 189 4.30 -9.80 -6.37
C ALA A 189 2.97 -10.56 -6.32
N TRP A 190 2.00 -10.01 -5.59
CA TRP A 190 0.65 -10.59 -5.55
C TRP A 190 -0.45 -9.53 -5.52
N PHE A 191 -1.60 -9.89 -6.07
CA PHE A 191 -2.76 -9.03 -6.20
C PHE A 191 -4.01 -9.67 -5.59
N SER A 192 -4.97 -8.86 -5.16
CA SER A 192 -6.26 -9.33 -4.63
C SER A 192 -7.42 -8.82 -5.45
N LEU A 193 -8.21 -9.76 -5.98
CA LEU A 193 -9.55 -9.55 -6.54
C LEU A 193 -10.65 -9.74 -5.49
N VAL A 194 -10.27 -10.03 -4.25
CA VAL A 194 -11.19 -10.26 -3.15
C VAL A 194 -11.68 -8.93 -2.57
N SER A 195 -13.00 -8.79 -2.41
CA SER A 195 -13.64 -7.58 -1.88
C SER A 195 -13.30 -7.31 -0.41
N ARG A 196 -13.13 -8.39 0.36
CA ARG A 196 -12.83 -8.31 1.78
C ARG A 196 -11.32 -8.20 2.03
N PRO A 197 -10.85 -7.26 2.87
CA PRO A 197 -9.45 -7.21 3.28
C PRO A 197 -9.08 -8.45 4.11
N LEU A 198 -8.17 -9.28 3.59
CA LEU A 198 -7.58 -10.43 4.28
C LEU A 198 -6.15 -10.13 4.71
N ARG A 199 -5.64 -10.86 5.71
CA ARG A 199 -4.23 -10.76 6.16
C ARG A 199 -3.32 -11.58 5.25
N PHE A 200 -3.32 -11.29 3.96
CA PHE A 200 -2.63 -12.08 2.95
C PHE A 200 -1.15 -12.32 3.23
N LYS A 201 -0.41 -11.34 3.74
CA LYS A 201 1.01 -11.56 4.15
C LYS A 201 1.15 -12.67 5.18
N SER A 202 0.24 -12.75 6.14
CA SER A 202 0.21 -13.83 7.14
C SER A 202 -0.28 -15.17 6.59
N ILE A 203 -1.09 -15.14 5.53
CA ILE A 203 -1.63 -16.35 4.90
C ILE A 203 -0.60 -16.97 3.94
N LEU A 204 -0.01 -16.15 3.07
CA LEU A 204 1.01 -16.55 2.10
C LEU A 204 2.34 -16.90 2.76
N GLU A 205 2.71 -16.19 3.83
CA GLU A 205 3.97 -16.41 4.54
C GLU A 205 3.73 -16.47 6.06
N PRO A 206 3.33 -17.64 6.60
CA PRO A 206 3.10 -17.81 8.02
C PRO A 206 4.34 -17.41 8.84
N GLY A 207 4.15 -16.49 9.79
CA GLY A 207 5.26 -15.96 10.60
C GLY A 207 6.03 -14.79 9.97
N TRP A 208 5.54 -14.19 8.88
CA TRP A 208 6.20 -13.07 8.18
C TRP A 208 6.66 -11.92 9.09
N THR A 209 5.94 -11.65 10.18
CA THR A 209 6.28 -10.59 11.14
C THR A 209 7.63 -10.84 11.83
N ASN A 210 8.05 -12.10 11.92
CA ASN A 210 9.31 -12.52 12.53
C ASN A 210 10.39 -12.80 11.49
N LEU A 211 10.06 -12.76 10.18
CA LEU A 211 11.02 -12.96 9.11
C LEU A 211 11.81 -11.66 8.86
N PRO A 212 13.15 -11.75 8.79
CA PRO A 212 13.99 -10.71 8.21
C PRO A 212 13.48 -10.29 6.82
N GLU A 213 13.60 -9.01 6.48
CA GLU A 213 13.06 -8.46 5.24
C GLU A 213 13.65 -9.12 3.98
N ASP A 214 14.95 -9.44 4.02
CA ASP A 214 15.70 -10.16 2.98
C ASP A 214 15.29 -11.63 2.82
N ARG A 215 14.47 -12.17 3.73
CA ARG A 215 13.95 -13.54 3.69
C ARG A 215 12.48 -13.62 3.34
N ARG A 216 11.80 -12.49 3.15
CA ARG A 216 10.38 -12.47 2.76
C ARG A 216 10.28 -12.73 1.27
N ARG A 217 9.42 -13.68 0.88
CA ARG A 217 9.27 -14.14 -0.51
C ARG A 217 8.03 -13.58 -1.20
N PHE A 218 7.12 -12.96 -0.44
CA PHE A 218 5.97 -12.22 -0.99
C PHE A 218 6.03 -10.75 -0.60
N GLY A 219 5.87 -9.87 -1.58
CA GLY A 219 5.92 -8.42 -1.40
C GLY A 219 4.92 -7.70 -2.29
N TYR A 220 4.75 -6.40 -2.04
CA TYR A 220 4.02 -5.46 -2.91
C TYR A 220 2.57 -5.87 -3.23
N PRO A 221 1.69 -5.82 -2.21
CA PRO A 221 0.30 -6.23 -2.36
C PRO A 221 -0.52 -5.19 -3.13
N GLY A 222 -1.10 -5.56 -4.28
CA GLY A 222 -2.06 -4.71 -4.97
C GLY A 222 -3.51 -5.17 -4.75
N ASN A 223 -4.29 -4.45 -3.94
CA ASN A 223 -5.75 -4.68 -3.92
C ASN A 223 -6.41 -3.96 -5.09
N VAL A 224 -6.78 -4.75 -6.10
CA VAL A 224 -7.34 -4.25 -7.36
C VAL A 224 -8.85 -4.47 -7.48
N HIS A 225 -9.49 -5.14 -6.52
CA HIS A 225 -10.95 -5.33 -6.54
C HIS A 225 -11.73 -4.01 -6.58
N ARG A 226 -11.18 -2.95 -5.99
CA ARG A 226 -11.82 -1.62 -5.93
C ARG A 226 -11.94 -0.91 -7.29
N TYR A 227 -11.30 -1.43 -8.34
CA TYR A 227 -11.29 -0.81 -9.66
C TYR A 227 -12.33 -1.46 -10.57
N ASP A 228 -12.86 -0.69 -11.52
CA ASP A 228 -13.86 -1.18 -12.49
C ASP A 228 -13.30 -2.30 -13.37
N ASP A 229 -12.00 -2.24 -13.68
CA ASP A 229 -11.27 -3.28 -14.40
C ASP A 229 -10.00 -3.70 -13.62
N PRO A 230 -10.14 -4.66 -12.69
CA PRO A 230 -9.03 -5.10 -11.86
C PRO A 230 -7.86 -5.70 -12.64
N TRP A 231 -8.12 -6.35 -13.78
CA TRP A 231 -7.08 -7.00 -14.57
C TRP A 231 -6.22 -5.98 -15.32
N SER A 232 -6.86 -4.95 -15.88
CA SER A 232 -6.10 -3.82 -16.44
C SER A 232 -5.28 -3.12 -15.36
N GLU A 233 -5.80 -2.98 -14.14
CA GLU A 233 -5.03 -2.40 -13.03
C GLU A 233 -3.83 -3.27 -12.64
N ILE A 234 -3.97 -4.60 -12.58
CA ILE A 234 -2.83 -5.52 -12.36
C ILE A 234 -1.74 -5.31 -13.42
N ARG A 235 -2.13 -5.26 -14.70
CA ARG A 235 -1.22 -5.06 -15.83
C ARG A 235 -0.50 -3.72 -15.76
N SER A 236 -1.18 -2.67 -15.32
CA SER A 236 -0.62 -1.32 -15.15
C SER A 236 0.31 -1.20 -13.93
N LEU A 237 -0.06 -1.83 -12.80
CA LEU A 237 0.69 -1.74 -11.54
C LEU A 237 1.94 -2.61 -11.54
N PHE A 238 1.91 -3.79 -12.14
CA PHE A 238 3.04 -4.72 -12.05
C PHE A 238 4.35 -4.18 -12.64
N PRO A 239 4.39 -3.58 -13.86
CA PRO A 239 5.60 -2.95 -14.39
C PRO A 239 6.18 -1.88 -13.47
N ARG A 240 5.30 -1.11 -12.81
CA ARG A 240 5.68 -0.11 -11.80
C ARG A 240 6.34 -0.75 -10.59
N MET A 241 5.75 -1.82 -10.06
CA MET A 241 6.35 -2.56 -8.96
C MET A 241 7.75 -3.06 -9.34
N CYS A 242 7.92 -3.64 -10.53
CA CYS A 242 9.22 -4.08 -11.03
C CYS A 242 10.23 -2.94 -11.26
N GLN A 243 9.77 -1.75 -11.62
CA GLN A 243 10.64 -0.57 -11.75
C GLN A 243 11.16 -0.10 -10.38
N VAL A 244 10.30 -0.10 -9.37
CA VAL A 244 10.62 0.39 -8.01
C VAL A 244 11.41 -0.65 -7.23
N ASN A 245 11.14 -1.94 -7.43
CA ASN A 245 11.82 -3.02 -6.73
C ASN A 245 12.34 -4.08 -7.71
N LYS A 246 13.66 -4.07 -7.89
CA LYS A 246 14.38 -5.01 -8.74
C LYS A 246 14.41 -6.45 -8.21
N ALA A 247 14.13 -6.68 -6.93
CA ALA A 247 14.00 -8.02 -6.35
C ALA A 247 12.69 -8.71 -6.74
N ILE A 248 11.70 -7.97 -7.28
CA ILE A 248 10.45 -8.56 -7.73
C ILE A 248 10.70 -9.46 -8.95
N HIS A 249 10.20 -10.69 -8.87
CA HIS A 249 10.20 -11.62 -10.00
C HIS A 249 9.39 -11.04 -11.15
N ARG A 250 10.03 -10.85 -12.30
CA ARG A 250 9.44 -10.07 -13.41
C ARG A 250 8.55 -10.88 -14.35
N GLY A 251 8.59 -12.21 -14.26
CA GLY A 251 7.87 -13.09 -15.18
C GLY A 251 6.62 -13.75 -14.60
N ILE A 252 6.37 -13.65 -13.29
CA ILE A 252 5.31 -14.43 -12.61
C ILE A 252 4.67 -13.58 -11.51
N ILE A 253 3.34 -13.62 -11.46
CA ILE A 253 2.53 -13.00 -10.40
C ILE A 253 1.55 -14.00 -9.80
N LEU A 254 1.13 -13.73 -8.56
CA LEU A 254 0.09 -14.48 -7.87
C LEU A 254 -1.17 -13.61 -7.70
N VAL A 255 -2.35 -14.16 -7.93
CA VAL A 255 -3.61 -13.42 -7.78
C VAL A 255 -4.55 -14.19 -6.85
N ALA A 256 -5.05 -13.52 -5.81
CA ALA A 256 -6.09 -14.03 -4.95
C ALA A 256 -7.46 -13.80 -5.59
N GLU A 257 -8.18 -14.89 -5.83
CA GLU A 257 -9.42 -14.92 -6.61
C GLU A 257 -10.65 -15.24 -5.72
N ASN A 258 -10.42 -15.83 -4.54
CA ASN A 258 -11.47 -16.21 -3.61
C ASN A 258 -11.20 -15.70 -2.18
N GLU A 259 -12.26 -15.40 -1.43
CA GLU A 259 -12.16 -15.11 0.01
C GLU A 259 -11.55 -16.27 0.81
N ASP A 260 -11.88 -17.51 0.42
CA ASP A 260 -11.24 -18.70 0.94
C ASP A 260 -10.03 -19.07 0.08
N VAL A 261 -8.91 -18.41 0.36
CA VAL A 261 -7.68 -18.50 -0.44
C VAL A 261 -6.99 -19.87 -0.36
N ASP A 262 -7.41 -20.74 0.55
CA ASP A 262 -6.79 -22.06 0.75
C ASP A 262 -7.58 -23.21 0.10
N VAL A 263 -8.60 -22.90 -0.70
CA VAL A 263 -9.27 -23.88 -1.57
C VAL A 263 -8.54 -24.04 -2.89
N GLU A 264 -8.84 -25.10 -3.64
CA GLU A 264 -8.17 -25.46 -4.91
C GLU A 264 -8.17 -24.36 -5.97
N LYS A 265 -9.14 -23.43 -5.91
CA LYS A 265 -9.22 -22.24 -6.76
C LYS A 265 -9.22 -20.95 -5.93
N GLY A 266 -8.49 -20.96 -4.82
CA GLY A 266 -8.33 -19.81 -3.94
C GLY A 266 -7.44 -18.75 -4.57
N MET A 267 -6.41 -19.20 -5.29
CA MET A 267 -5.44 -18.35 -5.97
C MET A 267 -5.09 -18.88 -7.36
N SER A 268 -4.58 -17.99 -8.21
CA SER A 268 -4.15 -18.29 -9.58
C SER A 268 -2.75 -17.73 -9.82
N ILE A 269 -1.95 -18.46 -10.58
CA ILE A 269 -0.59 -18.06 -10.99
C ILE A 269 -0.64 -17.65 -12.46
N TYR A 270 -0.04 -16.50 -12.78
CA TYR A 270 0.05 -16.00 -14.15
C TYR A 270 1.51 -15.75 -14.54
N ARG A 271 1.82 -16.08 -15.79
CA ARG A 271 3.03 -15.61 -16.47
C ARG A 271 2.77 -14.22 -17.03
N VAL A 272 3.74 -13.32 -16.86
CA VAL A 272 3.69 -11.97 -17.42
C VAL A 272 4.52 -11.94 -18.71
N LEU A 273 3.87 -11.64 -19.83
CA LEU A 273 4.47 -11.66 -21.16
C LEU A 273 5.02 -10.28 -21.53
N TRP A 274 6.29 -10.03 -21.22
CA TRP A 274 7.01 -8.80 -21.58
C TRP A 274 8.53 -8.96 -21.48
N ASP A 275 9.26 -8.09 -22.20
CA ASP A 275 10.68 -7.86 -21.95
C ASP A 275 10.83 -6.71 -20.97
N ALA A 276 10.92 -7.05 -19.69
CA ALA A 276 10.97 -6.04 -18.63
C ALA A 276 12.19 -5.12 -18.72
N GLU A 277 13.34 -5.63 -19.19
CA GLU A 277 14.55 -4.81 -19.30
C GLU A 277 14.41 -3.84 -20.47
N GLU A 278 13.95 -4.33 -21.63
CA GLU A 278 13.73 -3.49 -22.79
C GLU A 278 12.67 -2.41 -22.49
N GLU A 279 11.50 -2.80 -21.99
CA GLU A 279 10.38 -1.89 -21.75
C GLU A 279 10.69 -0.85 -20.67
N LEU A 280 11.32 -1.25 -19.56
CA LEU A 280 11.66 -0.30 -18.49
C LEU A 280 12.83 0.62 -18.87
N SER A 281 13.74 0.18 -19.75
CA SER A 281 14.87 1.01 -20.21
C SER A 281 14.45 2.17 -21.13
N LYS A 282 13.31 2.03 -21.82
CA LYS A 282 12.74 3.06 -22.71
C LYS A 282 12.15 4.24 -21.93
N LEU A 283 11.94 4.10 -20.63
CA LEU A 283 11.30 5.13 -19.81
C LEU A 283 12.30 6.22 -19.41
N PRO A 284 11.97 7.51 -19.63
CA PRO A 284 12.86 8.61 -19.28
C PRO A 284 13.10 8.69 -17.76
N ASN A 285 14.32 9.08 -17.38
CA ASN A 285 14.74 9.21 -15.97
C ASN A 285 14.08 10.38 -15.19
N ASN A 286 13.09 11.06 -15.78
CA ASN A 286 12.54 12.29 -15.22
C ASN A 286 11.61 11.98 -14.02
N SER A 287 11.79 12.66 -12.90
CA SER A 287 11.11 12.35 -11.61
C SER A 287 9.68 12.89 -11.48
N GLY A 288 9.02 13.26 -12.58
CA GLY A 288 7.69 13.88 -12.57
C GLY A 288 6.53 12.90 -12.82
N GLN A 289 5.30 13.38 -12.59
CA GLN A 289 4.04 12.66 -12.86
C GLN A 289 3.98 11.98 -14.24
N SER A 290 4.63 12.56 -15.26
CA SER A 290 4.69 11.99 -16.62
C SER A 290 5.33 10.60 -16.65
N ARG A 291 6.35 10.35 -15.83
CA ARG A 291 7.03 9.05 -15.77
C ARG A 291 6.12 7.96 -15.19
N GLN A 292 5.28 8.30 -14.22
CA GLN A 292 4.32 7.32 -13.67
C GLN A 292 3.24 6.96 -14.70
N GLN A 293 2.78 7.93 -15.48
CA GLN A 293 1.83 7.69 -16.57
C GLN A 293 2.45 6.83 -17.68
N GLU A 294 3.72 7.06 -18.02
CA GLU A 294 4.43 6.27 -19.03
C GLU A 294 4.66 4.82 -18.57
N VAL A 295 5.06 4.58 -17.31
CA VAL A 295 5.18 3.22 -16.77
C VAL A 295 3.83 2.50 -16.80
N ARG A 296 2.75 3.19 -16.42
CA ARG A 296 1.39 2.62 -16.45
C ARG A 296 0.85 2.36 -17.85
N SER A 297 1.45 2.98 -18.88
CA SER A 297 1.12 2.63 -20.26
C SER A 297 1.73 1.30 -20.71
N ILE A 298 2.72 0.76 -19.97
CA ILE A 298 3.20 -0.59 -20.16
C ILE A 298 2.11 -1.52 -19.64
N MET A 299 1.49 -2.25 -20.56
CA MET A 299 0.36 -3.14 -20.27
C MET A 299 0.72 -4.55 -20.75
N PRO A 300 1.59 -5.28 -20.03
CA PRO A 300 2.00 -6.62 -20.43
C PRO A 300 0.79 -7.56 -20.47
N GLU A 301 0.79 -8.53 -21.38
CA GLU A 301 -0.24 -9.56 -21.40
C GLU A 301 0.00 -10.59 -20.28
N LEU A 302 -1.09 -11.17 -19.78
CA LEU A 302 -1.04 -12.18 -18.71
C LEU A 302 -1.50 -13.52 -19.27
N GLU A 303 -0.69 -14.56 -19.08
CA GLU A 303 -1.01 -15.93 -19.43
C GLU A 303 -1.32 -16.72 -18.16
N PHE A 304 -2.54 -17.24 -18.06
CA PHE A 304 -2.94 -18.11 -16.94
C PHE A 304 -2.13 -19.41 -16.99
N MET A 305 -1.49 -19.76 -15.87
CA MET A 305 -0.70 -20.98 -15.75
C MET A 305 -1.50 -22.06 -15.03
N GLU A 306 -1.82 -21.84 -13.76
CA GLU A 306 -2.52 -22.81 -12.93
C GLU A 306 -3.27 -22.19 -11.75
N TRP A 307 -4.22 -22.97 -11.22
CA TRP A 307 -4.85 -22.70 -9.94
C TRP A 307 -3.99 -23.26 -8.80
N THR A 308 -4.03 -22.59 -7.65
CA THR A 308 -3.32 -23.01 -6.44
C THR A 308 -4.07 -22.61 -5.18
N ARG A 309 -3.52 -23.03 -4.04
CA ARG A 309 -3.97 -22.68 -2.69
C ARG A 309 -2.88 -21.84 -2.03
N ALA A 310 -3.27 -20.92 -1.15
CA ALA A 310 -2.30 -20.09 -0.45
C ALA A 310 -1.24 -20.91 0.31
N SER A 311 -1.62 -22.03 0.95
CA SER A 311 -0.69 -22.83 1.76
C SER A 311 0.49 -23.45 0.99
N VAL A 312 0.36 -23.60 -0.33
CA VAL A 312 1.38 -24.22 -1.21
C VAL A 312 1.85 -23.29 -2.32
N ALA A 313 1.37 -22.04 -2.34
CA ALA A 313 1.66 -21.10 -3.43
C ALA A 313 3.17 -20.86 -3.60
N LEU A 314 3.92 -20.70 -2.51
CA LEU A 314 5.37 -20.46 -2.58
C LEU A 314 6.12 -21.65 -3.18
N GLU A 315 5.83 -22.86 -2.72
CA GLU A 315 6.45 -24.09 -3.24
C GLU A 315 6.17 -24.26 -4.74
N ARG A 316 4.93 -23.96 -5.18
CA ARG A 316 4.55 -24.02 -6.59
C ARG A 316 5.27 -22.97 -7.44
N LEU A 317 5.36 -21.73 -6.96
CA LEU A 317 6.08 -20.67 -7.66
C LEU A 317 7.56 -21.03 -7.84
N ASP A 318 8.21 -21.52 -6.78
CA ASP A 318 9.62 -21.94 -6.85
C ASP A 318 9.82 -23.14 -7.78
N GLN A 319 8.85 -24.06 -7.84
CA GLN A 319 8.88 -25.17 -8.79
C GLN A 319 8.77 -24.69 -10.25
N ILE A 320 7.81 -23.80 -10.55
CA ILE A 320 7.63 -23.23 -11.90
C ILE A 320 8.92 -22.55 -12.37
N VAL A 321 9.50 -21.71 -11.52
CA VAL A 321 10.75 -21.00 -11.83
C VAL A 321 11.88 -22.01 -12.10
N SER A 322 12.02 -23.05 -11.27
CA SER A 322 13.03 -24.09 -11.47
C SER A 322 12.85 -24.87 -12.77
N GLU A 323 11.61 -25.13 -13.18
CA GLU A 323 11.29 -25.81 -14.44
C GLU A 323 11.67 -24.94 -15.65
N GLU A 324 11.37 -23.64 -15.61
CA GLU A 324 11.74 -22.69 -16.66
C GLU A 324 13.24 -22.64 -16.92
N PHE A 325 14.05 -22.54 -15.85
CA PHE A 325 15.51 -22.54 -15.95
C PHE A 325 16.06 -23.82 -16.61
N LYS A 326 15.46 -24.99 -16.34
CA LYS A 326 15.88 -26.25 -16.97
C LYS A 326 15.56 -26.29 -18.46
N THR A 327 14.43 -25.71 -18.88
CA THR A 327 14.08 -25.61 -20.30
C THR A 327 14.96 -24.62 -21.06
N SER A 328 15.38 -23.50 -20.45
CA SER A 328 16.29 -22.56 -21.11
C SER A 328 17.68 -23.14 -21.33
N ASP A 329 18.21 -23.93 -20.39
CA ASP A 329 19.54 -24.55 -20.52
C ASP A 329 19.60 -25.60 -21.64
N ILE A 330 18.49 -26.30 -21.91
CA ILE A 330 18.40 -27.30 -22.99
C ILE A 330 18.38 -26.64 -24.37
N VAL A 331 17.88 -25.41 -24.50
CA VAL A 331 17.80 -24.69 -25.79
C VAL A 331 19.17 -24.13 -26.22
N PHE A 332 20.12 -23.97 -25.31
CA PHE A 332 21.49 -23.50 -25.61
C PHE A 332 22.49 -24.64 -25.92
N GLU A 333 22.08 -25.91 -25.83
CA GLU A 333 22.94 -27.08 -26.12
C GLU A 333 22.73 -27.73 -27.52
N ILE A 334 22.11 -27.03 -28.49
CA ILE A 334 21.93 -27.56 -29.86
C ILE A 334 22.73 -26.79 -30.91
#